data_AF-A0A6G2Q0Y2-F1
#
_entry.id   AF-A0A6G2Q0Y2-F1
#
_cell.length_a   1.000
_cell.length_b   1.000
_cell.length_c   1.000
_cell.angle_alpha   90.00
_cell.angle_beta   90.00
_cell.angle_gamma   90.00
#
_symmetry.space_group_name_H-M   'P 1'
#
loop_
_entity.id
_entity.type
_entity.pdbx_description
1 polymer ?
#
loop_
_entity_poly.entity_id
_entity_poly.type
_entity_poly.pdbx_seq_one_letter_code
_entity_poly.pdbx_strand_id
1 'polypeptide(L)'
;RATRVTDRMMVAAARAVGRCAARSATDGSRPAPLLPPLRDMRAAAREIALAAAVAAVEDGVAPRASEEDLRAAVARSQWSPRYDGSSR
;
A
#
# COMPACT_ATOMS: atom_id res chain seq x y z
N ARG A 1 -14.33 -7.52 2.67
CA ARG A 1 -13.29 -7.80 1.64
C ARG A 1 -13.87 -7.47 0.27
N ALA A 2 -13.05 -7.14 -0.73
CA ALA A 2 -13.51 -6.94 -2.09
C ALA A 2 -13.97 -8.27 -2.72
N THR A 3 -14.96 -8.22 -3.63
CA THR A 3 -15.49 -9.41 -4.34
C THR A 3 -14.75 -9.69 -5.66
N ARG A 4 -14.11 -8.68 -6.24
CA ARG A 4 -13.29 -8.76 -7.45
C ARG A 4 -12.22 -7.67 -7.46
N VAL A 5 -11.23 -7.81 -8.33
CA VAL A 5 -10.25 -6.76 -8.63
C VAL A 5 -10.73 -5.96 -9.84
N THR A 6 -10.61 -4.64 -9.80
CA THR A 6 -10.97 -3.74 -10.91
C THR A 6 -9.74 -3.06 -11.49
N ASP A 7 -9.82 -2.59 -12.73
CA ASP A 7 -8.74 -1.82 -13.36
C ASP A 7 -8.42 -0.55 -12.57
N ARG A 8 -9.44 0.09 -11.97
CA ARG A 8 -9.23 1.27 -11.12
C ARG A 8 -8.42 0.95 -9.87
N MET A 9 -8.60 -0.23 -9.26
CA MET A 9 -7.73 -0.66 -8.15
C MET A 9 -6.27 -0.77 -8.59
N MET A 10 -6.00 -1.34 -9.77
CA MET A 10 -4.65 -1.47 -10.31
C MET A 10 -4.03 -0.10 -10.61
N VAL A 11 -4.76 0.80 -11.24
CA VAL A 11 -4.30 2.17 -11.53
C VAL A 11 -4.07 2.96 -10.24
N ALA A 12 -4.95 2.83 -9.24
CA ALA A 12 -4.80 3.50 -7.96
C ALA A 12 -3.54 3.01 -7.22
N ALA A 13 -3.29 1.70 -7.22
CA ALA A 13 -2.09 1.09 -6.67
C ALA A 13 -0.82 1.60 -7.39
N ALA A 14 -0.82 1.60 -8.74
CA ALA A 14 0.31 2.08 -9.53
C ALA A 14 0.64 3.57 -9.26
N ARG A 15 -0.40 4.42 -9.17
CA ARG A 15 -0.23 5.82 -8.78
C ARG A 15 0.35 5.96 -7.37
N ALA A 16 -0.05 5.09 -6.43
CA ALA A 16 0.52 5.07 -5.09
C ALA A 16 2.00 4.69 -5.09
N VAL A 17 2.42 3.70 -5.91
CA VAL A 17 3.84 3.38 -6.12
C VAL A 17 4.61 4.60 -6.59
N GLY A 18 4.11 5.31 -7.62
CA GLY A 18 4.75 6.52 -8.15
C GLY A 18 4.90 7.63 -7.10
N ARG A 19 3.87 7.86 -6.27
CA ARG A 19 3.96 8.81 -5.14
C ARG A 19 5.01 8.39 -4.12
N CYS A 20 5.05 7.10 -3.77
CA CYS A 20 6.05 6.57 -2.84
C CYS A 20 7.49 6.76 -3.37
N ALA A 21 7.69 6.53 -4.67
CA ALA A 21 8.99 6.70 -5.32
C ALA A 21 9.39 8.17 -5.38
N ALA A 22 8.47 9.07 -5.77
CA ALA A 22 8.71 10.51 -5.84
C ALA A 22 9.11 11.12 -4.48
N ARG A 23 8.51 10.66 -3.36
CA ARG A 23 8.89 11.11 -2.01
C ARG A 23 10.32 10.73 -1.62
N SER A 24 10.93 9.79 -2.32
CA SER A 24 12.31 9.36 -2.08
C SER A 24 13.33 10.13 -2.94
N ALA A 25 12.87 11.04 -3.80
CA ALA A 25 13.75 11.87 -4.62
C ALA A 25 14.45 12.95 -3.75
N THR A 26 15.75 13.11 -3.96
CA THR A 26 16.57 14.15 -3.30
C THR A 26 16.60 15.43 -4.12
N ASP A 27 16.26 16.56 -3.49
CA ASP A 27 16.53 17.98 -3.80
C ASP A 27 16.59 18.45 -5.28
N GLY A 28 15.98 17.71 -6.20
CA GLY A 28 15.89 18.06 -7.63
C GLY A 28 17.17 17.86 -8.45
N SER A 29 18.29 17.46 -7.85
CA SER A 29 19.56 17.24 -8.58
C SER A 29 19.57 15.97 -9.43
N ARG A 30 18.67 15.01 -9.14
CA ARG A 30 18.52 13.77 -9.91
C ARG A 30 17.05 13.51 -10.26
N PRO A 31 16.78 12.81 -11.36
CA PRO A 31 15.45 12.28 -11.64
C PRO A 31 14.91 11.47 -10.46
N ALA A 32 13.61 11.55 -10.22
CA ALA A 32 12.96 10.71 -9.22
C ALA A 32 13.18 9.23 -9.55
N PRO A 33 13.43 8.37 -8.55
CA PRO A 33 13.59 6.94 -8.79
C PRO A 33 12.28 6.36 -9.31
N LEU A 34 12.38 5.28 -10.11
CA LEU A 34 11.19 4.58 -10.61
C LEU A 34 10.40 3.88 -9.49
N LEU A 35 11.10 3.42 -8.45
CA LEU A 35 10.53 2.64 -7.36
C LEU A 35 10.95 3.21 -5.99
N PRO A 36 10.13 2.99 -4.94
CA PRO A 36 10.53 3.28 -3.57
C PRO A 36 11.75 2.43 -3.17
N PRO A 37 12.61 2.94 -2.28
CA PRO A 37 13.75 2.18 -1.77
C PRO A 37 13.28 0.98 -0.94
N LEU A 38 14.05 -0.12 -1.00
CA LEU A 38 13.68 -1.39 -0.35
C LEU A 38 13.43 -1.27 1.16
N ARG A 39 14.19 -0.40 1.84
CA ARG A 39 14.01 -0.13 3.28
C ARG A 39 12.60 0.39 3.63
N ASP A 40 11.97 1.10 2.70
CA ASP A 40 10.65 1.72 2.88
C ASP A 40 9.52 0.87 2.29
N MET A 41 9.85 -0.31 1.73
CA MET A 41 8.90 -1.17 1.01
C MET A 41 7.73 -1.60 1.89
N ARG A 42 7.94 -1.82 3.20
CA ARG A 42 6.85 -2.17 4.13
C ARG A 42 5.85 -1.03 4.33
N ALA A 43 6.32 0.21 4.36
CA ALA A 43 5.46 1.39 4.46
C ALA A 43 4.75 1.67 3.13
N ALA A 44 5.50 1.61 2.02
CA ALA A 44 4.95 1.75 0.67
C ALA A 44 3.85 0.72 0.39
N ALA A 45 4.04 -0.55 0.79
CA ALA A 45 3.04 -1.60 0.63
C ALA A 45 1.72 -1.28 1.36
N ARG A 46 1.77 -0.61 2.53
CA ARG A 46 0.57 -0.18 3.25
C ARG A 46 -0.17 0.92 2.49
N GLU A 47 0.55 1.89 1.94
CA GLU A 47 -0.06 2.96 1.13
C GLU A 47 -0.67 2.44 -0.18
N ILE A 48 0.03 1.51 -0.84
CA ILE A 48 -0.46 0.87 -2.06
C ILE A 48 -1.74 0.07 -1.77
N ALA A 49 -1.73 -0.71 -0.68
CA ALA A 49 -2.91 -1.48 -0.26
C ALA A 49 -4.08 -0.57 0.14
N LEU A 50 -3.82 0.56 0.81
CA LEU A 50 -4.85 1.54 1.14
C LEU A 50 -5.48 2.14 -0.13
N ALA A 51 -4.67 2.54 -1.11
CA ALA A 51 -5.16 3.10 -2.36
C ALA A 51 -6.04 2.11 -3.13
N ALA A 52 -5.64 0.83 -3.19
CA ALA A 52 -6.45 -0.22 -3.80
C ALA A 52 -7.75 -0.47 -3.01
N ALA A 53 -7.70 -0.42 -1.67
CA ALA A 53 -8.88 -0.62 -0.83
C ALA A 53 -9.91 0.52 -0.97
N VAL A 54 -9.44 1.77 -1.02
CA VAL A 54 -10.31 2.93 -1.29
C VAL A 54 -10.98 2.80 -2.65
N ALA A 55 -10.21 2.49 -3.70
CA ALA A 55 -10.76 2.26 -5.04
C ALA A 55 -11.80 1.12 -5.07
N ALA A 56 -11.57 0.05 -4.32
CA ALA A 56 -12.53 -1.05 -4.21
C ALA A 56 -13.86 -0.63 -3.55
N VAL A 57 -13.81 0.28 -2.56
CA VAL A 57 -15.01 0.84 -1.92
C VAL A 57 -15.74 1.79 -2.87
N GLU A 58 -15.01 2.67 -3.56
CA GLU A 58 -15.55 3.60 -4.56
C GLU A 58 -16.23 2.86 -5.73
N ASP A 59 -15.64 1.77 -6.20
CA ASP A 59 -16.19 0.92 -7.26
C ASP A 59 -17.36 0.04 -6.81
N GLY A 60 -17.73 0.09 -5.52
CA GLY A 60 -18.80 -0.72 -4.94
C GLY A 60 -18.51 -2.22 -4.90
N VAL A 61 -17.24 -2.62 -5.04
CA VAL A 61 -16.82 -4.03 -4.99
C VAL A 61 -16.37 -4.47 -3.60
N ALA A 62 -16.28 -3.55 -2.65
CA ALA A 62 -16.04 -3.80 -1.23
C ALA A 62 -17.12 -3.12 -0.36
N PRO A 63 -17.36 -3.62 0.87
CA PRO A 63 -18.26 -2.94 1.81
C PRO A 63 -17.81 -1.51 2.10
N ARG A 64 -18.77 -0.61 2.34
CA ARG A 64 -18.46 0.76 2.79
C ARG A 64 -17.65 0.71 4.09
N ALA A 65 -16.60 1.51 4.12
CA ALA A 65 -15.69 1.63 5.24
C ALA A 65 -15.10 3.04 5.22
N SER A 66 -14.79 3.60 6.39
CA SER A 66 -14.02 4.84 6.46
C SER A 66 -12.56 4.59 6.05
N GLU A 67 -11.85 5.65 5.68
CA GLU A 67 -10.42 5.53 5.36
C GLU A 67 -9.61 5.03 6.57
N GLU A 68 -10.04 5.36 7.79
CA GLU A 68 -9.43 4.86 9.03
C GLU A 68 -9.66 3.35 9.22
N ASP A 69 -10.87 2.87 8.97
CA ASP A 69 -11.19 1.43 9.00
C ASP A 69 -10.32 0.65 7.99
N LEU A 70 -10.14 1.21 6.80
CA LEU A 70 -9.29 0.64 5.76
C LEU A 70 -7.82 0.60 6.20
N ARG A 71 -7.30 1.69 6.78
CA ARG A 71 -5.92 1.71 7.34
C ARG A 71 -5.74 0.64 8.40
N ALA A 72 -6.70 0.51 9.32
CA ALA A 72 -6.66 -0.49 10.37
C ALA A 72 -6.70 -1.91 9.80
N ALA A 73 -7.56 -2.16 8.80
CA ALA A 73 -7.64 -3.45 8.12
C ALA A 73 -6.34 -3.81 7.40
N VAL A 74 -5.74 -2.87 6.66
CA VAL A 74 -4.43 -3.06 6.00
C VAL A 74 -3.35 -3.35 7.04
N ALA A 75 -3.31 -2.61 8.15
CA ALA A 75 -2.33 -2.82 9.21
C ALA A 75 -2.42 -4.23 9.83
N ARG A 76 -3.63 -4.72 10.09
CA ARG A 76 -3.88 -6.08 10.60
C ARG A 76 -3.53 -7.18 9.58
N SER A 77 -3.60 -6.87 8.29
CA SER A 77 -3.33 -7.83 7.22
C SER A 77 -1.83 -7.99 6.94
N GLN A 78 -1.00 -7.04 7.37
CA GLN A 78 0.43 -7.08 7.11
C GLN A 78 1.11 -8.12 7.99
N TRP A 79 1.73 -9.12 7.37
CA TRP A 79 2.52 -10.13 8.07
C TRP A 79 3.76 -9.54 8.75
N SER A 80 4.07 -10.05 9.95
CA SER A 80 5.28 -9.73 10.71
C SER A 80 6.04 -11.03 11.02
N PRO A 81 7.34 -11.13 10.70
CA PRO A 81 8.16 -12.26 11.09
C PRO A 81 8.32 -12.24 12.61
N ARG A 82 7.59 -13.11 13.32
CA ARG A 82 7.85 -13.43 14.72
C ARG A 82 8.49 -14.80 14.72
N TYR A 83 9.77 -14.83 15.06
CA TYR A 83 10.50 -16.08 15.28
C TYR A 83 10.59 -16.29 16.77
N ASP A 84 10.04 -17.40 17.21
CA ASP A 84 10.05 -17.81 18.60
C ASP A 84 11.50 -18.12 18.95
N GLY A 85 12.05 -17.44 19.96
CA GLY A 85 13.42 -17.66 20.43
C GLY A 85 13.63 -19.03 21.10
N SER A 86 12.80 -20.04 20.83
CA SER A 86 13.00 -21.39 21.33
C SER A 86 14.08 -22.13 20.52
N SER A 87 15.25 -21.52 20.43
CA SER A 87 16.50 -22.25 20.27
C SER A 87 16.96 -22.61 21.68
N ARG A 88 16.56 -23.79 22.15
CA ARG A 88 17.38 -24.52 23.13
C ARG A 88 18.53 -25.18 22.41
#